data_AF-A0A0F9H3D4-F1
#
_entry.id   AF-A0A0F9H3D4-F1
#
_cell.length_a   1.000
_cell.length_b   1.000
_cell.length_c   1.000
_cell.angle_alpha   90.00
_cell.angle_beta   90.00
_cell.angle_gamma   90.00
#
_symmetry.space_group_name_H-M   'P 1'
#
loop_
_entity.id
_entity.type
_entity.pdbx_description
1 polymer ?
#
loop_
_entity_poly.entity_id
_entity_poly.type
_entity_poly.pdbx_seq_one_letter_code
_entity_poly.pdbx_strand_id
1 'polypeptide(L)'
;MPHRVSYTSEYGPIPEDMGIHHNCDNPSCVRPLHLVTGGQQDNMLDALERGRLEVFTGENHKCSKLTEADVLEIRALTTSEVKLAKIYGVSRALIGQIRRNETWKHVKGNQ
;
A
#
# COMPACT_ATOMS: atom_id res chain seq x y z
N MET A 1 5.66 -0.97 -27.42
CA MET A 1 7.06 -0.69 -27.05
C MET A 1 7.69 0.54 -27.75
N PRO A 2 6.99 1.67 -27.98
CA PRO A 2 7.61 2.84 -28.64
C PRO A 2 8.53 3.67 -27.71
N HIS A 3 8.19 3.74 -26.41
CA HIS A 3 8.99 4.45 -25.40
C HIS A 3 10.42 3.89 -25.24
N ARG A 4 10.58 2.55 -25.24
CA ARG A 4 11.90 1.91 -25.14
C ARG A 4 12.78 2.25 -26.33
N VAL A 5 12.24 2.14 -27.56
CA VAL A 5 12.97 2.44 -28.79
C VAL A 5 13.42 3.90 -28.82
N SER A 6 12.52 4.82 -28.48
CA SER A 6 12.83 6.25 -28.48
C SER A 6 13.90 6.62 -27.45
N TYR A 7 13.86 6.02 -26.25
CA TYR A 7 14.89 6.22 -25.23
C TYR A 7 16.24 5.65 -25.66
N THR A 8 16.26 4.40 -26.16
CA THR A 8 17.50 3.73 -26.55
C THR A 8 18.19 4.37 -27.74
N SER A 9 17.42 5.03 -28.62
CA SER A 9 17.97 5.73 -29.79
C SER A 9 18.73 7.01 -29.41
N GLU A 10 18.36 7.66 -28.30
CA GLU A 10 18.94 8.95 -27.88
C GLU A 10 19.97 8.76 -26.75
N TYR A 11 19.65 7.94 -25.75
CA TYR A 11 20.44 7.80 -24.51
C TYR A 11 21.17 6.46 -24.40
N GLY A 12 20.92 5.53 -25.31
CA GLY A 12 21.54 4.20 -25.31
C GLY A 12 20.82 3.17 -24.42
N PRO A 13 21.47 2.06 -24.09
CA PRO A 13 20.81 0.91 -23.46
C PRO A 13 20.22 1.29 -22.09
N ILE A 14 19.03 0.75 -21.81
CA ILE A 14 18.40 0.87 -20.50
C ILE A 14 19.18 -0.03 -19.53
N PRO A 15 19.66 0.48 -18.38
CA PRO A 15 20.35 -0.35 -17.40
C PRO A 15 19.52 -1.56 -16.97
N GLU A 16 20.20 -2.66 -16.64
CA GLU A 16 19.55 -3.83 -16.07
C GLU A 16 18.81 -3.44 -14.77
N ASP A 17 17.64 -4.05 -14.54
CA ASP A 17 16.72 -3.75 -13.43
C ASP A 17 16.08 -2.35 -13.39
N MET A 18 16.24 -1.53 -14.45
CA MET A 18 15.58 -0.22 -14.56
C MET A 18 14.36 -0.22 -15.50
N GLY A 19 13.32 0.52 -15.09
CA GLY A 19 12.14 0.83 -15.88
C GLY A 19 12.25 2.17 -16.61
N ILE A 20 11.41 2.40 -17.62
CA ILE A 20 11.22 3.74 -18.21
C ILE A 20 9.94 4.34 -17.63
N HIS A 21 10.04 5.57 -17.15
CA HIS A 21 8.96 6.35 -16.57
C HIS A 21 8.80 7.67 -17.32
N HIS A 22 7.59 8.23 -17.30
CA HIS A 22 7.31 9.54 -17.88
C HIS A 22 7.43 10.63 -16.81
N ASN A 23 8.14 11.72 -17.09
CA ASN A 23 8.13 12.91 -16.23
C ASN A 23 6.97 13.88 -16.54
N CYS A 24 6.27 13.67 -17.66
CA CYS A 24 5.23 14.56 -18.17
C CYS A 24 3.80 14.07 -17.88
N ASP A 25 3.64 12.94 -17.17
CA ASP A 25 2.35 12.31 -16.83
C ASP A 25 1.41 12.04 -18.05
N ASN A 26 1.96 11.98 -19.27
CA ASN A 26 1.21 11.69 -20.50
C ASN A 26 1.59 10.29 -21.05
N PRO A 27 0.73 9.27 -20.92
CA PRO A 27 1.04 7.88 -21.30
C PRO A 27 1.37 7.67 -22.79
N SER A 28 0.89 8.55 -23.67
CA SER A 28 1.13 8.46 -25.11
C SER A 28 2.42 9.18 -25.57
N CYS A 29 3.11 9.88 -24.67
CA CYS A 29 4.29 10.67 -25.01
C CYS A 29 5.55 9.81 -25.18
N VAL A 30 6.12 9.80 -26.38
CA VAL A 30 7.33 9.03 -26.71
C VAL A 30 8.61 9.88 -26.79
N ARG A 31 8.55 11.19 -26.54
CA ARG A 31 9.72 12.08 -26.65
C ARG A 31 10.82 11.63 -25.68
N PRO A 32 12.07 11.38 -26.13
CA PRO A 32 13.15 10.89 -25.27
C PRO A 32 13.35 11.75 -24.03
N LEU A 33 13.36 13.08 -24.18
CA LEU A 33 13.51 14.04 -23.08
C LEU A 33 12.47 13.90 -21.95
N HIS A 34 11.32 13.30 -22.25
CA HIS A 34 10.26 13.09 -21.26
C HIS A 34 10.28 11.69 -20.63
N LEU A 35 11.24 10.85 -21.02
CA LEU A 35 11.43 9.49 -20.55
C LEU A 35 12.65 9.44 -19.63
N VAL A 36 12.47 8.92 -18.44
CA VAL A 36 13.51 8.77 -17.43
C VAL A 36 13.66 7.31 -17.04
N THR A 37 14.88 6.86 -16.77
CA THR A 37 15.13 5.55 -16.20
C THR A 37 15.14 5.63 -14.68
N GLY A 38 14.44 4.70 -14.03
CA GLY A 38 14.38 4.63 -12.57
C GLY A 38 14.23 3.20 -12.10
N GLY A 39 14.66 2.94 -10.86
CA GLY A 39 14.35 1.69 -10.20
C GLY A 39 12.87 1.60 -9.86
N GLN A 40 12.35 0.38 -9.74
CA GLN A 40 10.99 0.17 -9.25
C GLN A 40 10.78 0.76 -7.85
N GLN A 41 11.84 0.74 -7.02
CA GLN A 41 11.82 1.36 -5.69
C GLN A 41 11.69 2.88 -5.76
N ASP A 42 12.45 3.54 -6.64
CA ASP A 42 12.39 5.01 -6.82
C ASP A 42 11.02 5.44 -7.33
N ASN A 43 10.42 4.70 -8.27
CA ASN A 43 9.07 4.98 -8.74
C ASN A 43 8.00 4.77 -7.66
N MET A 44 8.19 3.82 -6.76
CA MET A 44 7.26 3.60 -5.64
C MET A 44 7.38 4.70 -4.57
N LEU A 45 8.61 5.19 -4.32
CA LEU A 45 8.86 6.35 -3.47
C LEU A 45 8.27 7.63 -4.07
N ASP A 46 8.49 7.90 -5.36
CA ASP A 46 7.91 9.06 -6.07
C ASP A 46 6.37 9.00 -6.04
N ALA A 47 5.77 7.84 -6.27
CA ALA A 47 4.32 7.66 -6.19
C ALA A 47 3.79 7.89 -4.76
N LEU A 48 4.55 7.50 -3.73
CA LEU A 48 4.22 7.77 -2.33
C LEU A 48 4.30 9.27 -2.02
N GLU A 49 5.40 9.94 -2.40
CA GLU A 49 5.63 11.38 -2.20
C GLU A 49 4.59 12.23 -2.94
N ARG A 50 4.20 11.81 -4.15
CA ARG A 50 3.18 12.48 -4.96
C ARG A 50 1.75 12.12 -4.55
N GLY A 51 1.56 11.36 -3.47
CA GLY A 51 0.25 10.99 -2.92
C GLY A 51 -0.61 10.15 -3.86
N ARG A 52 0.00 9.44 -4.81
CA ARG A 52 -0.69 8.61 -5.81
C ARG A 52 -0.97 7.20 -5.33
N LEU A 53 -0.41 6.81 -4.19
CA LEU A 53 -0.69 5.54 -3.54
C LEU A 53 -1.79 5.75 -2.50
N GLU A 54 -3.00 5.26 -2.79
CA GLU A 54 -4.06 5.15 -1.80
C GLU A 54 -3.67 4.08 -0.76
N VAL A 55 -3.27 4.50 0.44
CA VAL A 55 -2.98 3.59 1.55
C VAL A 55 -4.29 3.25 2.25
N PHE A 56 -4.93 2.17 1.83
CA PHE A 56 -6.12 1.65 2.49
C PHE A 56 -5.74 0.98 3.82
N THR A 57 -6.09 1.61 4.95
CA THR A 57 -5.90 1.06 6.29
C THR A 57 -7.23 0.67 6.92
N GLY A 58 -7.18 -0.26 7.88
CA GLY A 58 -8.35 -0.63 8.66
C GLY A 58 -9.50 -1.16 7.80
N GLU A 59 -10.70 -0.63 8.01
CA GLU A 59 -11.91 -1.06 7.30
C GLU A 59 -11.97 -0.62 5.84
N ASN A 60 -11.17 0.38 5.45
CA ASN A 60 -11.02 0.79 4.06
C ASN A 60 -10.21 -0.20 3.23
N HIS A 61 -9.49 -1.13 3.88
CA HIS A 61 -8.78 -2.19 3.18
C HIS A 61 -9.78 -3.21 2.62
N LYS A 62 -9.72 -3.46 1.31
CA LYS A 62 -10.67 -4.34 0.59
C LYS A 62 -10.77 -5.77 1.15
N CYS A 63 -9.73 -6.24 1.82
CA CYS A 63 -9.70 -7.55 2.47
C CYS A 63 -9.92 -7.50 3.99
N SER A 64 -10.29 -6.35 4.55
CA SER A 64 -10.58 -6.25 5.98
C SER A 64 -11.87 -7.00 6.31
N LYS A 65 -11.79 -7.82 7.35
CA LYS A 65 -12.96 -8.51 7.93
C LYS A 65 -13.53 -7.82 9.16
N LEU A 66 -12.83 -6.80 9.65
CA LEU A 66 -13.16 -6.08 10.87
C LEU A 66 -13.40 -4.62 10.52
N THR A 67 -14.30 -3.99 11.27
CA THR A 67 -14.56 -2.55 11.28
C THR A 67 -13.86 -1.86 12.44
N GLU A 68 -13.77 -0.53 12.42
CA GLU A 68 -13.27 0.22 13.59
C GLU A 68 -14.13 -0.04 14.84
N ALA A 69 -15.44 -0.21 14.67
CA ALA A 69 -16.37 -0.55 15.75
C ALA A 69 -16.06 -1.93 16.35
N ASP A 70 -15.82 -2.95 15.51
CA ASP A 70 -15.44 -4.29 15.98
C ASP A 70 -14.13 -4.25 16.77
N VAL A 71 -13.17 -3.45 16.32
CA VAL A 71 -11.87 -3.28 17.00
C VAL A 71 -12.03 -2.65 18.37
N LEU A 72 -12.88 -1.63 18.49
CA LEU A 72 -13.20 -1.01 19.79
C LEU A 72 -13.91 -2.01 20.72
N GLU A 73 -14.84 -2.80 20.20
CA GLU A 73 -15.54 -3.83 20.95
C GLU A 73 -14.57 -4.93 21.43
N ILE A 74 -13.70 -5.44 20.55
CA ILE A 74 -12.67 -6.44 20.87
C ILE A 74 -11.72 -5.94 21.96
N ARG A 75 -11.39 -4.64 21.95
CA ARG A 75 -10.53 -4.04 22.98
C ARG A 75 -11.25 -3.90 24.33
N ALA A 76 -12.54 -3.56 24.32
CA ALA A 76 -13.34 -3.40 25.53
C ALA A 76 -13.73 -4.73 26.19
N LEU A 77 -13.98 -5.79 25.40
CA LEU A 77 -14.48 -7.07 25.91
C LEU A 77 -13.38 -7.88 26.60
N THR A 78 -13.62 -8.30 27.85
CA THR A 78 -12.75 -9.26 28.59
C THR A 78 -12.92 -10.71 28.16
N THR A 79 -13.77 -10.98 27.16
CA THR A 79 -14.03 -12.30 26.61
C THR A 79 -12.75 -12.98 26.12
N SER A 80 -12.72 -14.32 26.18
CA SER A 80 -11.62 -15.13 25.65
C SER A 80 -11.34 -14.83 24.18
N GLU A 81 -10.07 -14.64 23.85
CA GLU A 81 -9.59 -14.38 22.48
C GLU A 81 -10.04 -15.46 21.49
N VAL A 82 -10.15 -16.72 21.96
CA VAL A 82 -10.59 -17.86 21.13
C VAL A 82 -12.05 -17.71 20.74
N LYS A 83 -12.89 -17.21 21.65
CA LYS A 83 -14.32 -17.00 21.38
C LYS A 83 -14.52 -15.83 20.43
N LEU A 84 -13.82 -14.71 20.66
CA LEU A 84 -13.86 -13.54 19.78
C LEU A 84 -13.37 -13.89 18.36
N ALA A 85 -12.27 -14.65 18.25
CA ALA A 85 -11.76 -15.13 16.96
C ALA A 85 -12.82 -15.89 16.14
N LYS A 86 -13.61 -16.75 16.80
CA LYS A 86 -14.70 -17.49 16.15
C LYS A 86 -15.86 -16.59 15.75
N ILE A 87 -16.24 -15.63 16.60
CA ILE A 87 -17.34 -14.69 16.35
C ILE A 87 -17.03 -13.82 15.13
N TYR A 88 -15.84 -13.20 15.10
CA TYR A 88 -15.44 -12.29 14.03
C TYR A 88 -14.77 -12.99 12.83
N GLY A 89 -14.62 -14.32 12.86
CA GLY A 89 -14.04 -15.09 11.75
C GLY A 89 -12.57 -14.75 11.44
N VAL A 90 -11.81 -14.37 12.47
CA VAL A 90 -10.39 -13.99 12.39
C VAL A 90 -9.50 -14.90 13.23
N SER A 91 -8.19 -14.78 13.08
CA SER A 91 -7.25 -15.55 13.89
C SER A 91 -7.23 -15.05 15.35
N ARG A 92 -7.04 -15.97 16.30
CA ARG A 92 -6.82 -15.63 17.72
C ARG A 92 -5.62 -14.68 17.88
N ALA A 93 -4.56 -14.89 17.11
CA ALA A 93 -3.39 -14.03 17.12
C ALA A 93 -3.74 -12.58 16.77
N LEU A 94 -4.59 -12.36 15.76
CA LEU A 94 -5.05 -11.02 15.38
C LEU A 94 -5.84 -10.36 16.52
N ILE A 95 -6.74 -11.09 17.19
CA ILE A 95 -7.47 -10.58 18.36
C ILE A 95 -6.48 -10.13 19.45
N GLY A 96 -5.46 -10.94 19.75
CA GLY A 96 -4.43 -10.58 20.74
C GLY A 96 -3.63 -9.33 20.33
N GLN A 97 -3.26 -9.20 19.05
CA GLN A 97 -2.58 -8.02 18.52
C GLN A 97 -3.45 -6.76 18.61
N ILE A 98 -4.75 -6.87 18.33
CA ILE A 98 -5.72 -5.77 18.44
C ILE A 98 -5.80 -5.28 19.88
N ARG A 99 -5.89 -6.20 20.86
CA ARG A 99 -5.96 -5.87 22.29
C ARG A 99 -4.68 -5.23 22.81
N ARG A 100 -3.52 -5.63 22.28
CA ARG A 100 -2.21 -5.02 22.61
C ARG A 100 -1.91 -3.72 21.85
N ASN A 101 -2.85 -3.22 21.03
CA ASN A 101 -2.66 -2.06 20.17
C ASN A 101 -1.47 -2.18 19.19
N GLU A 102 -1.07 -3.41 18.82
CA GLU A 102 -0.01 -3.65 17.84
C GLU A 102 -0.51 -3.42 16.41
N THR A 103 -1.80 -3.70 16.18
CA THR A 103 -2.52 -3.46 14.93
C THR A 103 -3.63 -2.42 15.16
N TRP A 104 -4.21 -1.90 14.06
CA TRP A 104 -5.27 -0.88 14.12
C TRP A 104 -4.88 0.33 14.99
N LYS A 105 -3.62 0.79 14.85
CA LYS A 105 -3.04 1.90 15.63
C LYS A 105 -3.73 3.25 15.40
N HIS A 106 -4.38 3.41 14.25
CA HIS A 106 -5.15 4.61 13.91
C HIS A 106 -6.45 4.71 14.72
N VAL A 107 -7.04 3.58 15.12
CA VAL A 107 -8.20 3.55 16.01
C VAL A 107 -7.71 3.82 17.42
N LYS A 108 -7.99 5.02 17.96
CA LYS A 108 -7.71 5.34 19.36
C LYS A 108 -8.87 4.82 20.20
N GLY A 109 -8.60 3.89 21.12
CA GLY A 109 -9.62 3.45 22.07
C GLY A 109 -10.00 4.61 22.99
N ASN A 110 -11.30 4.80 23.26
CA ASN A 110 -11.75 5.68 24.34
C ASN A 110 -11.15 5.16 25.65
N GLN A 111 -10.23 5.93 26.22
CA GLN A 111 -9.65 5.70 27.53
C GLN A 111 -10.63 6.11 28.62
#